data_AF-A0A9X1ZQG6-F1
#
_entry.id   AF-A0A9X1ZQG6-F1
#
_cell.length_a   1.000
_cell.length_b   1.000
_cell.length_c   1.000
_cell.angle_alpha   90.00
_cell.angle_beta   90.00
_cell.angle_gamma   90.00
#
_symmetry.space_group_name_H-M   'P 1'
#
loop_
_entity.id
_entity.type
_entity.pdbx_description
1 polymer ?
#
loop_
_entity_poly.entity_id
_entity_poly.type
_entity_poly.pdbx_seq_one_letter_code
_entity_poly.pdbx_strand_id
1 'polypeptide(L)' 'MQKRIIDTLKMMHWLGLAMLLTAIGIYFLSDWSQQLAGMVLVASLAGLGMVLMSPFPIALFLEWARAQNPSE' A
#
# COMPACT_ATOMS: atom_id res chain seq x y z
N MET A 1 10.10 20.58 0.74
CA MET A 1 9.86 19.57 -0.32
C MET A 1 9.71 18.16 0.27
N GLN A 2 10.62 17.71 1.14
CA GLN A 2 10.60 16.37 1.76
C GLN A 2 9.32 16.03 2.54
N LYS A 3 8.81 16.95 3.39
CA LYS A 3 7.52 16.78 4.10
C LYS A 3 6.35 16.43 3.16
N ARG A 4 6.26 17.15 2.03
CA ARG A 4 5.18 16.98 1.04
C ARG A 4 5.25 15.61 0.34
N ILE A 5 6.46 15.08 0.15
CA ILE A 5 6.67 13.74 -0.39
C ILE A 5 6.18 12.69 0.61
N ILE A 6 6.54 12.83 1.90
CA ILE A 6 6.09 11.90 2.95
C ILE A 6 4.58 11.92 3.12
N ASP A 7 3.95 13.09 3.11
CA ASP A 7 2.49 13.20 3.17
C ASP A 7 1.82 12.50 1.97
N THR A 8 2.41 12.62 0.78
CA THR A 8 1.94 11.93 -0.42
C THR A 8 2.09 10.41 -0.27
N LEU A 9 3.25 9.93 0.20
CA LEU A 9 3.48 8.52 0.44
C LEU A 9 2.52 7.95 1.50
N LYS A 10 2.23 8.70 2.55
CA LYS A 10 1.25 8.32 3.58
C LYS A 10 -0.15 8.19 2.98
N MET A 11 -0.55 9.13 2.13
CA MET A 11 -1.83 9.07 1.43
C MET A 11 -1.91 7.83 0.51
N MET A 12 -0.86 7.58 -0.28
CA MET A 12 -0.77 6.40 -1.15
C MET A 12 -0.81 5.10 -0.35
N HIS A 13 -0.20 5.07 0.84
CA HIS A 13 -0.25 3.92 1.73
C HIS A 13 -1.67 3.60 2.20
N TRP A 14 -2.42 4.62 2.62
CA TRP A 14 -3.82 4.44 3.03
C TRP A 14 -4.72 4.03 1.86
N LEU A 15 -4.49 4.58 0.67
CA LEU A 15 -5.17 4.15 -0.55
C LEU A 15 -4.87 2.69 -0.88
N GLY A 16 -3.59 2.31 -0.84
CA GLY A 16 -3.15 0.93 -1.08
C GLY A 16 -3.73 -0.06 -0.07
N LEU A 17 -3.80 0.33 1.20
CA LEU A 17 -4.44 -0.46 2.24
C LEU A 17 -5.94 -0.64 1.99
N ALA A 18 -6.65 0.42 1.60
CA ALA A 18 -8.07 0.34 1.25
C ALA A 18 -8.31 -0.61 0.06
N MET A 19 -7.44 -0.56 -0.95
CA MET A 19 -7.48 -1.49 -2.10
C MET A 19 -7.25 -2.94 -1.66
N LEU A 20 -6.26 -3.18 -0.80
CA LEU A 20 -5.96 -4.53 -0.30
C LEU A 20 -7.12 -5.08 0.54
N LEU A 21 -7.68 -4.29 1.45
CA LEU A 21 -8.84 -4.70 2.25
C LEU A 21 -10.06 -4.98 1.37
N THR A 22 -10.25 -4.20 0.30
CA THR A 22 -11.30 -4.47 -0.68
C THR A 22 -11.05 -5.78 -1.43
N ALA A 23 -9.81 -6.05 -1.85
CA ALA A 23 -9.45 -7.31 -2.49
C ALA A 23 -9.74 -8.51 -1.58
N ILE A 24 -9.38 -8.41 -0.30
CA ILE A 24 -9.66 -9.43 0.72
C ILE A 24 -11.18 -9.62 0.88
N GLY A 25 -11.93 -8.52 1.00
CA GLY A 25 -13.39 -8.59 1.11
C GLY A 25 -14.05 -9.28 -0.09
N ILE A 26 -13.62 -8.95 -1.31
CA ILE A 26 -14.12 -9.56 -2.54
C ILE A 26 -13.71 -11.03 -2.65
N TYR A 27 -12.50 -11.38 -2.21
CA TYR A 27 -12.03 -12.77 -2.24
C TYR A 27 -12.94 -13.72 -1.45
N PHE A 28 -13.48 -13.27 -0.30
CA PHE A 28 -14.44 -14.03 0.51
C PHE A 28 -15.86 -14.08 -0.07
N LEU A 29 -16.18 -13.27 -1.08
CA LEU A 29 -17.44 -13.32 -1.82
C LEU A 29 -17.30 -14.34 -2.96
N SER A 30 -17.61 -15.61 -2.65
CA SER A 30 -17.35 -16.79 -3.50
C SER A 30 -17.83 -16.65 -4.95
N ASP A 31 -18.99 -16.04 -5.17
CA ASP A 31 -19.62 -15.98 -6.49
C ASP A 31 -18.88 -15.03 -7.44
N TRP A 32 -18.19 -14.03 -6.88
CA TRP A 32 -17.40 -13.08 -7.65
C TRP A 32 -15.98 -13.60 -7.87
N SER A 33 -15.36 -14.22 -6.85
CA SER A 33 -13.99 -14.73 -6.96
C SER A 33 -13.87 -15.98 -7.83
N GLN A 34 -14.96 -16.70 -8.11
CA GLN A 34 -14.98 -17.84 -9.04
C GLN A 34 -15.06 -17.45 -10.53
N GLN A 35 -15.33 -16.19 -10.84
CA GLN A 35 -15.33 -15.69 -12.23
C GLN A 35 -13.94 -15.19 -12.62
N LEU A 36 -13.51 -15.46 -13.85
CA LEU A 36 -12.23 -14.97 -14.40
C LEU A 36 -12.02 -13.46 -14.19
N ALA A 37 -13.06 -12.66 -14.45
CA ALA A 37 -13.03 -11.22 -14.24
C ALA A 37 -12.80 -10.84 -12.76
N GLY A 38 -13.45 -11.55 -11.84
CA GLY A 38 -13.29 -11.34 -10.40
C GLY A 38 -11.90 -11.76 -9.90
N MET A 39 -11.35 -12.85 -10.41
CA MET A 39 -9.97 -13.27 -10.11
C MET A 39 -8.97 -12.19 -10.53
N VAL A 40 -9.09 -11.64 -11.75
CA VAL A 40 -8.23 -10.56 -12.24
C VAL A 40 -8.39 -9.30 -11.40
N LEU A 41 -9.63 -8.96 -11.00
CA LEU A 41 -9.91 -7.79 -10.18
C LEU A 41 -9.29 -7.91 -8.78
N VAL A 42 -9.44 -9.06 -8.11
CA VAL A 42 -8.82 -9.33 -6.80
C VAL A 42 -7.30 -9.27 -6.90
N ALA A 43 -6.70 -9.93 -7.90
CA ALA A 43 -5.25 -9.91 -8.11
C ALA A 43 -4.73 -8.50 -8.37
N SER A 44 -5.45 -7.70 -9.16
CA SER A 44 -5.08 -6.32 -9.49
C SER A 44 -5.18 -5.41 -8.26
N LEU A 45 -6.28 -5.49 -7.50
CA LEU A 45 -6.47 -4.72 -6.27
C LEU A 45 -5.41 -5.06 -5.21
N ALA A 46 -5.15 -6.35 -5.00
CA ALA A 46 -4.14 -6.80 -4.04
C ALA A 46 -2.73 -6.39 -4.47
N GLY A 47 -2.36 -6.65 -5.74
CA GLY A 47 -1.05 -6.32 -6.28
C GLY A 47 -0.77 -4.81 -6.26
N LEU A 48 -1.66 -4.00 -6.83
CA LEU A 48 -1.52 -2.53 -6.83
C LEU A 48 -1.59 -1.97 -5.41
N GLY A 49 -2.47 -2.50 -4.56
CA GLY A 49 -2.60 -2.10 -3.16
C GLY A 49 -1.28 -2.25 -2.40
N MET A 50 -0.63 -3.41 -2.51
CA MET A 50 0.68 -3.66 -1.90
C MET A 50 1.78 -2.78 -2.49
N VAL A 51 1.79 -2.56 -3.82
CA VAL A 51 2.77 -1.68 -4.48
C VAL A 51 2.66 -0.24 -3.96
N LEU A 52 1.44 0.31 -3.88
CA LEU A 52 1.18 1.65 -3.34
C LEU A 52 1.55 1.77 -1.85
N MET A 53 1.39 0.68 -1.10
CA MET A 53 1.68 0.63 0.33
C MET A 53 3.19 0.58 0.65
N SER A 54 3.98 -0.06 -0.22
CA SER A 54 5.40 -0.38 0.01
C SER A 54 6.35 0.81 0.28
N PRO A 55 6.24 2.00 -0.35
CA PRO A 55 7.30 3.01 -0.23
C PRO A 55 7.23 3.82 1.07
N PHE A 56 6.04 3.94 1.69
CA PHE A 56 5.86 4.74 2.91
C PHE A 56 6.61 4.19 4.13
N PRO A 57 6.50 2.90 4.49
CA PRO A 57 7.30 2.33 5.58
C PRO A 57 8.80 2.46 5.35
N ILE A 58 9.27 2.30 4.09
CA ILE A 58 10.68 2.48 3.73
C ILE A 58 11.12 3.92 3.96
N ALA A 59 10.32 4.91 3.55
CA ALA A 59 10.62 6.31 3.80
C ALA A 59 10.71 6.64 5.30
N LEU A 60 9.80 6.10 6.12
CA LEU A 60 9.84 6.26 7.59
C LEU A 60 11.10 5.63 8.19
N PHE A 61 11.47 4.43 7.75
CA PHE A 61 12.70 3.77 8.20
C PHE A 61 13.95 4.59 7.87
N LEU A 62 14.02 5.14 6.65
CA LEU A 62 15.15 5.98 6.24
C LEU A 62 15.22 7.29 7.01
N GLU A 63 14.09 7.93 7.30
CA GLU A 63 14.05 9.13 8.15
C GLU A 63 14.49 8.82 9.58
N TRP A 64 14.00 7.73 10.15
CA TRP A 64 14.44 7.26 11.46
C TRP A 64 15.95 7.01 11.48
N ALA A 65 16.50 6.30 10.48
CA ALA A 65 17.93 5.98 10.41
C ALA A 65 18.81 7.23 10.32
N ARG A 66 18.38 8.26 9.56
CA ARG A 66 19.08 9.56 9.51
C ARG A 66 19.09 10.28 10.85
N ALA A 67 18.02 10.16 11.63
CA ALA A 67 17.93 10.78 12.95
C ALA A 67 18.81 10.10 14.02
N GLN A 68 19.26 8.85 13.78
CA GLN A 68 20.17 8.13 14.69
C GLN A 68 21.64 8.53 14.57
N ASN A 69 22.01 9.21 13.48
CA ASN A 69 23.33 9.82 13.31
C ASN A 69 23.20 11.35 13.36
N PRO A 70 22.84 11.95 14.51
CA PRO A 70 23.08 13.36 14.70
C PRO A 70 24.60 13.53 14.62
N SER A 71 25.08 14.23 13.60
CA SER A 71 26.50 14.60 13.47
C SER A 71 27.06 15.07 14.83
N GLU A 72 28.24 14.57 15.22
CA GLU A 72 29.12 15.32 16.12
C GLU A 72 29.31 16.76 15.64
#